data_AF-A0A923S7L0-F1
#
_entry.id   AF-A0A923S7L0-F1
#
_cell.length_a   1.000
_cell.length_b   1.000
_cell.length_c   1.000
_cell.angle_alpha   90.00
_cell.angle_beta   90.00
_cell.angle_gamma   90.00
#
_symmetry.space_group_name_H-M   'P 1'
#
loop_
_entity.id
_entity.type
_entity.pdbx_description
1 polymer ?
#
loop_
_entity_poly.entity_id
_entity_poly.type
_entity_poly.pdbx_seq_one_letter_code
_entity_poly.pdbx_strand_id
1 'polypeptide(L)'
;MTRSEEVRMHMSRTWLIGGLFRCNLTTFLSALYEFSYLVAWSVLPFILGALVLYVIKEASGSKDFFVLAEDTFRNGELLVFTISMLAPILYLTLHDPEQAEPFPHKLLISTTVSLIIVTCAALFAVMKAGGIKDVKFVYQFSLFLTLAAFAFRFLAILYHKLRMPSVNERELRAPQDNFVDDFRSMVESELRTDQASFVDAFQNNLGGERA
;
A
#
# COMPACT_ATOMS: atom_id res chain seq x y z
N MET A 1 0.59 39.91 -5.19
CA MET A 1 -0.06 38.84 -4.41
C MET A 1 -1.55 38.91 -4.70
N THR A 2 -2.08 37.93 -5.42
CA THR A 2 -3.46 38.00 -5.93
C THR A 2 -4.43 37.41 -4.91
N ARG A 3 -5.68 37.89 -4.87
CA ARG A 3 -6.74 37.37 -3.97
C ARG A 3 -6.97 35.85 -4.11
N SER A 4 -6.56 35.28 -5.25
CA SER A 4 -6.49 33.85 -5.55
C SER A 4 -5.47 33.09 -4.67
N GLU A 5 -4.33 33.70 -4.34
CA GLU A 5 -3.28 33.06 -3.53
C GLU A 5 -3.63 33.00 -2.03
N GLU A 6 -4.30 34.03 -1.50
CA GLU A 6 -4.77 34.04 -0.10
C GLU A 6 -5.82 32.97 0.18
N VAL A 7 -6.78 32.81 -0.74
CA VAL A 7 -7.78 31.73 -0.62
C VAL A 7 -7.10 30.38 -0.68
N ARG A 8 -6.09 30.21 -1.54
CA ARG A 8 -5.33 28.96 -1.66
C ARG A 8 -4.54 28.61 -0.39
N MET A 9 -4.06 29.62 0.36
CA MET A 9 -3.40 29.44 1.66
C MET A 9 -4.38 29.14 2.81
N HIS A 10 -5.59 29.70 2.79
CA HIS A 10 -6.60 29.38 3.81
C HIS A 10 -7.24 28.01 3.56
N MET A 11 -7.42 27.62 2.29
CA MET A 11 -7.98 26.31 1.91
C MET A 11 -6.95 25.17 2.04
N SER A 12 -5.65 25.43 1.98
CA SER A 12 -4.63 24.41 2.28
C SER A 12 -4.59 24.02 3.77
N ARG A 13 -5.28 24.78 4.63
CA ARG A 13 -5.39 24.51 6.07
C ARG A 13 -6.48 23.48 6.41
N THR A 14 -7.38 23.14 5.48
CA THR A 14 -8.31 22.03 5.69
C THR A 14 -7.61 20.70 5.43
N TRP A 15 -7.17 20.13 6.55
CA TRP A 15 -6.60 18.82 6.86
C TRP A 15 -6.72 17.68 5.83
N LEU A 16 -7.84 17.58 5.12
CA LEU A 16 -8.13 16.50 4.16
C LEU A 16 -8.27 16.97 2.71
N ILE A 17 -8.57 18.24 2.47
CA ILE A 17 -9.03 18.73 1.16
C ILE A 17 -7.93 19.53 0.45
N GLY A 18 -6.99 20.13 1.19
CA GLY A 18 -5.91 20.93 0.62
C GLY A 18 -5.04 20.19 -0.40
N GLY A 19 -4.75 18.90 -0.17
CA GLY A 19 -4.00 18.06 -1.12
C GLY A 19 -4.82 17.61 -2.33
N LEU A 20 -6.13 17.40 -2.15
CA LEU A 20 -7.05 16.98 -3.22
C LEU A 20 -7.18 18.03 -4.32
N PHE A 21 -7.12 19.33 -3.99
CA PHE A 21 -7.19 20.40 -4.98
C PHE A 21 -5.95 20.50 -5.88
N ARG A 22 -4.82 19.89 -5.50
CA ARG A 22 -3.62 19.81 -6.34
C ARG A 22 -3.63 18.57 -7.25
N CYS A 23 -4.63 17.71 -7.12
CA CYS A 23 -4.69 16.47 -7.87
C CYS A 23 -5.10 16.72 -9.33
N ASN A 24 -4.28 16.26 -10.26
CA ASN A 24 -4.67 16.17 -11.67
C ASN A 24 -5.74 15.09 -11.83
N LEU A 25 -6.67 15.30 -12.78
CA LEU A 25 -7.73 14.34 -13.09
C LEU A 25 -7.16 12.97 -13.49
N THR A 26 -6.01 12.95 -14.17
CA THR A 26 -5.29 11.74 -14.56
C THR A 26 -4.84 10.92 -13.35
N THR A 27 -4.27 11.58 -12.33
CA THR A 27 -3.86 10.92 -11.08
C THR A 27 -5.08 10.39 -10.32
N PHE A 28 -6.18 11.14 -10.30
CA PHE A 28 -7.42 10.71 -9.67
C PHE A 28 -8.01 9.46 -10.36
N LEU A 29 -8.11 9.46 -11.68
CA LEU A 29 -8.60 8.31 -12.45
C LEU A 29 -7.69 7.10 -12.32
N SER A 30 -6.37 7.30 -12.29
CA SER A 30 -5.41 6.22 -12.02
C SER A 30 -5.60 5.64 -10.62
N ALA A 31 -5.79 6.48 -9.59
CA ALA A 31 -6.08 6.04 -8.23
C ALA A 31 -7.42 5.29 -8.15
N LEU A 32 -8.44 5.75 -8.87
CA LEU A 32 -9.75 5.12 -8.93
C LEU A 32 -9.70 3.75 -9.60
N TYR A 33 -8.94 3.61 -10.69
CA TYR A 33 -8.71 2.33 -11.37
C TYR A 33 -7.97 1.34 -10.46
N GLU A 34 -6.92 1.78 -9.78
CA GLU A 34 -6.19 0.93 -8.84
C GLU A 34 -7.07 0.53 -7.64
N PHE A 35 -7.85 1.47 -7.11
CA PHE A 35 -8.79 1.20 -6.03
C PHE A 35 -9.87 0.20 -6.45
N SER A 36 -10.48 0.37 -7.62
CA SER A 36 -11.53 -0.54 -8.10
C SER A 36 -10.99 -1.95 -8.36
N TYR A 37 -9.77 -2.04 -8.90
CA TYR A 37 -9.06 -3.32 -9.05
C TYR A 37 -8.85 -4.00 -7.70
N LEU A 38 -8.32 -3.28 -6.71
CA LEU A 38 -8.10 -3.82 -5.35
C LEU A 38 -9.41 -4.25 -4.68
N VAL A 39 -10.48 -3.48 -4.84
CA VAL A 39 -11.80 -3.85 -4.31
C VAL A 39 -12.32 -5.12 -4.99
N ALA A 40 -12.23 -5.22 -6.32
CA ALA A 40 -12.65 -6.43 -7.04
C ALA A 40 -11.92 -7.68 -6.53
N TRP A 41 -10.59 -7.61 -6.37
CA TRP A 41 -9.81 -8.72 -5.81
C TRP A 41 -10.17 -9.04 -4.36
N SER A 42 -10.44 -8.03 -3.54
CA SER A 42 -10.78 -8.22 -2.13
C SER A 42 -12.13 -8.89 -1.90
N VAL A 43 -13.04 -8.84 -2.89
CA VAL A 43 -14.37 -9.45 -2.81
C VAL A 43 -14.33 -10.93 -3.21
N LEU A 44 -13.31 -11.38 -3.95
CA LEU A 44 -13.20 -12.78 -4.40
C LEU A 44 -13.26 -13.82 -3.27
N PRO A 45 -12.58 -13.65 -2.11
CA PRO A 45 -12.69 -14.59 -1.01
C PRO A 45 -14.13 -14.74 -0.48
N PHE A 46 -14.92 -13.65 -0.51
CA PHE A 46 -16.33 -13.69 -0.08
C PHE A 46 -17.21 -14.38 -1.11
N ILE A 47 -16.98 -14.14 -2.40
CA ILE A 47 -17.69 -14.85 -3.47
C ILE A 47 -17.38 -16.34 -3.38
N LEU A 48 -16.11 -16.72 -3.20
CA LEU A 48 -15.71 -18.12 -3.03
C LEU A 48 -16.32 -18.73 -1.76
N GLY A 49 -16.30 -18.02 -0.64
CA GLY A 49 -16.94 -18.49 0.60
C GLY A 49 -18.44 -18.70 0.45
N ALA A 50 -19.14 -17.75 -0.18
CA ALA A 50 -20.57 -17.86 -0.47
C ALA A 50 -20.86 -19.01 -1.45
N LEU A 51 -20.01 -19.23 -2.45
CA LEU A 51 -20.14 -20.32 -3.43
C LEU A 51 -19.99 -21.69 -2.74
N VAL A 52 -18.99 -21.83 -1.86
CA VAL A 52 -18.81 -23.06 -1.06
C VAL A 52 -20.03 -23.31 -0.18
N LEU A 53 -20.55 -22.29 0.51
CA LEU A 53 -21.77 -22.41 1.31
C LEU A 53 -23.00 -22.74 0.48
N TYR A 54 -23.10 -22.20 -0.74
CA TYR A 54 -24.17 -22.51 -1.68
C TYR A 54 -24.14 -23.98 -2.07
N VAL A 55 -22.99 -24.51 -2.52
CA VAL A 55 -22.84 -25.93 -2.89
C VAL A 55 -23.18 -26.87 -1.73
N ILE A 56 -22.76 -26.52 -0.50
CA ILE A 56 -23.06 -27.33 0.70
C ILE A 56 -24.56 -27.32 1.02
N LYS A 57 -25.23 -26.18 0.90
CA LYS A 57 -26.64 -26.01 1.29
C LYS A 57 -27.64 -26.33 0.19
N GLU A 58 -27.24 -26.30 -1.07
CA GLU A 58 -28.07 -26.74 -2.21
C GLU A 58 -28.49 -28.21 -2.04
N ALA A 59 -27.62 -29.04 -1.44
CA ALA A 59 -27.96 -30.39 -1.02
C ALA A 59 -29.07 -30.49 0.05
N SER A 60 -29.43 -29.38 0.71
CA SER A 60 -30.36 -29.33 1.86
C SER A 60 -31.68 -28.58 1.59
N GLY A 61 -31.88 -28.03 0.39
CA GLY A 61 -33.10 -27.27 0.04
C GLY A 61 -32.85 -25.77 -0.14
N SER A 62 -33.02 -25.31 -1.38
CA SER A 62 -32.64 -24.03 -1.98
C SER A 62 -32.82 -22.77 -1.12
N LYS A 63 -31.71 -22.15 -0.72
CA LYS A 63 -31.63 -20.70 -0.50
C LYS A 63 -30.94 -20.06 -1.72
N ASP A 64 -31.42 -18.90 -2.15
CA ASP A 64 -30.76 -18.12 -3.20
C ASP A 64 -29.34 -17.73 -2.79
N PHE A 65 -28.41 -17.75 -3.75
CA PHE A 65 -27.00 -17.39 -3.55
C PHE A 65 -26.85 -16.02 -2.87
N PHE A 66 -27.65 -15.04 -3.28
CA PHE A 66 -27.60 -13.68 -2.72
C PHE A 66 -27.99 -13.64 -1.23
N VAL A 67 -28.95 -14.46 -0.82
CA VAL A 67 -29.37 -14.55 0.59
C VAL A 67 -28.25 -15.17 1.43
N LEU A 68 -27.55 -16.17 0.89
CA LEU A 68 -26.40 -16.78 1.58
C LEU A 68 -25.20 -15.82 1.68
N ALA A 69 -24.96 -15.03 0.63
CA ALA A 69 -23.94 -14.00 0.66
C ALA A 69 -24.27 -12.93 1.71
N GLU A 70 -25.52 -12.48 1.78
CA GLU A 70 -25.97 -11.51 2.80
C GLU A 70 -25.89 -12.11 4.22
N ASP A 71 -26.34 -13.35 4.42
CA ASP A 71 -26.22 -14.07 5.68
C ASP A 71 -24.74 -14.16 6.14
N THR A 72 -23.82 -14.34 5.18
CA THR A 72 -22.38 -14.34 5.45
C THR A 72 -21.92 -12.97 5.92
N PHE A 73 -22.31 -11.87 5.28
CA PHE A 73 -21.93 -10.54 5.77
C PHE A 73 -22.55 -10.20 7.15
N ARG A 74 -23.77 -10.67 7.40
CA ARG A 74 -24.48 -10.50 8.68
C ARG A 74 -23.85 -11.27 9.84
N ASN A 75 -23.13 -12.34 9.55
CA ASN A 75 -22.37 -13.13 10.52
C ASN A 75 -21.01 -12.48 10.90
N GLY A 76 -20.82 -11.22 10.44
CA GLY A 76 -19.78 -10.23 10.73
C GLY A 76 -18.43 -10.45 10.04
N GLU A 77 -18.41 -11.27 8.99
CA GLU A 77 -17.36 -11.35 7.99
C GLU A 77 -17.09 -9.96 7.37
N LEU A 78 -18.09 -9.06 7.34
CA LEU A 78 -17.93 -7.66 6.92
C LEU A 78 -17.00 -6.84 7.85
N LEU A 79 -16.96 -7.16 9.15
CA LEU A 79 -16.04 -6.53 10.10
C LEU A 79 -14.59 -6.96 9.82
N VAL A 80 -14.39 -8.26 9.53
CA VAL A 80 -13.09 -8.82 9.15
C VAL A 80 -12.63 -8.21 7.83
N PHE A 81 -13.54 -8.07 6.86
CA PHE A 81 -13.27 -7.37 5.61
C PHE A 81 -12.77 -5.94 5.85
N THR A 82 -13.49 -5.18 6.68
CA THR A 82 -13.12 -3.81 7.05
C THR A 82 -11.71 -3.74 7.63
N ILE A 83 -11.35 -4.65 8.55
CA ILE A 83 -10.00 -4.73 9.13
C ILE A 83 -8.96 -4.99 8.04
N SER A 84 -9.18 -5.97 7.17
CA SER A 84 -8.24 -6.31 6.09
C SER A 84 -8.03 -5.15 5.09
N MET A 85 -9.07 -4.35 4.82
CA MET A 85 -8.99 -3.16 3.98
C MET A 85 -8.19 -2.03 4.64
N LEU A 86 -8.32 -1.86 5.95
CA LEU A 86 -7.67 -0.80 6.70
C LEU A 86 -6.21 -1.12 7.07
N ALA A 87 -5.85 -2.38 7.26
CA ALA A 87 -4.51 -2.78 7.70
C ALA A 87 -3.37 -2.24 6.82
N PRO A 88 -3.42 -2.30 5.48
CA PRO A 88 -2.34 -1.75 4.66
C PRO A 88 -2.33 -0.21 4.65
N ILE A 89 -3.40 0.46 5.08
CA ILE A 89 -3.39 1.92 5.30
C ILE A 89 -2.54 2.27 6.52
N LEU A 90 -2.62 1.48 7.59
CA LEU A 90 -1.71 1.66 8.73
C LEU A 90 -0.25 1.51 8.31
N TYR A 91 0.06 0.52 7.48
CA TYR A 91 1.41 0.37 6.95
C TYR A 91 1.86 1.61 6.16
N LEU A 92 1.06 2.04 5.18
CA LEU A 92 1.37 3.20 4.32
C LEU A 92 1.45 4.53 5.07
N THR A 93 0.69 4.67 6.15
CA THR A 93 0.74 5.87 6.99
C THR A 93 1.93 5.82 7.92
N LEU A 94 2.29 4.67 8.48
CA LEU A 94 3.40 4.50 9.42
C LEU A 94 4.77 4.51 8.76
N HIS A 95 4.87 4.07 7.50
CA HIS A 95 6.14 3.96 6.77
C HIS A 95 6.16 4.97 5.63
N ASP A 96 6.89 6.05 5.84
CA ASP A 96 7.14 7.04 4.79
C ASP A 96 8.39 6.61 4.00
N PRO A 97 8.33 6.52 2.66
CA PRO A 97 9.51 6.25 1.85
C PRO A 97 10.49 7.42 1.97
N GLU A 98 11.80 7.13 1.96
CA GLU A 98 12.87 8.13 2.17
C GLU A 98 12.81 9.32 1.19
N GLN A 99 12.26 9.11 -0.01
CA GLN A 99 12.18 10.10 -1.08
C GLN A 99 10.82 10.79 -1.21
N ALA A 100 9.83 10.43 -0.38
CA ALA A 100 8.49 11.03 -0.45
C ALA A 100 8.31 12.11 0.63
N GLU A 101 7.59 13.19 0.30
CA GLU A 101 7.09 14.15 1.30
C GLU A 101 6.32 13.41 2.40
N PRO A 102 6.28 13.81 3.67
CA PRO A 102 5.61 13.06 4.75
C PRO A 102 4.09 12.93 4.57
N PHE A 103 3.47 11.84 5.08
CA PHE A 103 2.02 11.65 4.98
C PHE A 103 1.28 12.77 5.73
N PRO A 104 0.32 13.48 5.11
CA PRO A 104 -0.40 14.55 5.79
C PRO A 104 -1.13 14.01 7.01
N HIS A 105 -0.74 14.50 8.18
CA HIS A 105 -1.36 14.17 9.45
C HIS A 105 -1.45 12.68 9.81
N LYS A 106 -0.39 11.95 9.45
CA LYS A 106 -0.07 10.57 9.80
C LYS A 106 -0.64 10.09 11.15
N LEU A 107 -0.36 10.81 12.24
CA LEU A 107 -0.76 10.41 13.59
C LEU A 107 -2.28 10.24 13.72
N LEU A 108 -3.04 11.29 13.43
CA LEU A 108 -4.49 11.25 13.63
C LEU A 108 -5.19 10.28 12.66
N ILE A 109 -4.71 10.14 11.41
CA ILE A 109 -5.25 9.12 10.48
C ILE A 109 -4.93 7.73 11.00
N SER A 110 -3.68 7.46 11.40
CA SER A 110 -3.29 6.15 11.95
C SER A 110 -4.08 5.82 13.20
N THR A 111 -4.26 6.77 14.14
CA THR A 111 -5.07 6.58 15.35
C THR A 111 -6.53 6.30 15.00
N THR A 112 -7.13 7.04 14.08
CA THR A 112 -8.52 6.84 13.67
C THR A 112 -8.72 5.47 13.03
N VAL A 113 -7.82 5.08 12.12
CA VAL A 113 -7.85 3.77 11.46
C VAL A 113 -7.65 2.65 12.48
N SER A 114 -6.70 2.78 13.41
CA SER A 114 -6.50 1.81 14.50
C SER A 114 -7.74 1.68 15.39
N LEU A 115 -8.40 2.78 15.75
CA LEU A 115 -9.64 2.75 16.53
C LEU A 115 -10.77 2.01 15.79
N ILE A 116 -10.91 2.22 14.48
CA ILE A 116 -11.88 1.48 13.66
C ILE A 116 -11.55 -0.02 13.65
N ILE A 117 -10.27 -0.39 13.45
CA ILE A 117 -9.82 -1.79 13.46
C ILE A 117 -10.13 -2.45 14.81
N VAL A 118 -9.78 -1.80 15.92
CA VAL A 118 -10.03 -2.32 17.28
C VAL A 118 -11.53 -2.47 17.53
N THR A 119 -12.33 -1.49 17.09
CA THR A 119 -13.80 -1.54 17.21
C THR A 119 -14.37 -2.72 16.40
N CYS A 120 -13.93 -2.91 15.16
CA CYS A 120 -14.33 -4.05 14.33
C CYS A 120 -13.95 -5.39 14.98
N ALA A 121 -12.74 -5.51 15.52
CA ALA A 121 -12.25 -6.73 16.15
C ALA A 121 -13.04 -7.05 17.43
N ALA A 122 -13.32 -6.03 18.26
CA ALA A 122 -14.13 -6.18 19.46
C ALA A 122 -15.57 -6.61 19.12
N LEU A 123 -16.21 -5.94 18.16
CA LEU A 123 -17.56 -6.32 17.70
C LEU A 123 -17.60 -7.74 17.14
N PHE A 124 -16.59 -8.12 16.35
CA PHE A 124 -16.48 -9.45 15.79
C PHE A 124 -16.38 -10.52 16.89
N ALA A 125 -15.52 -10.29 17.89
CA ALA A 125 -15.36 -11.19 19.03
C ALA A 125 -16.66 -11.34 19.85
N VAL A 126 -17.33 -10.23 20.18
CA VAL A 126 -18.59 -10.27 20.95
C VAL A 126 -19.70 -10.97 20.17
N MET A 127 -19.76 -10.77 18.85
CA MET A 127 -20.72 -11.45 17.98
C MET A 127 -20.46 -12.95 17.91
N LYS A 128 -19.20 -13.40 17.78
CA LYS A 128 -18.85 -14.83 17.81
C LYS A 128 -19.09 -15.47 19.18
N ALA A 129 -19.01 -14.70 20.27
CA ALA A 129 -19.37 -15.16 21.61
C ALA A 129 -20.90 -15.24 21.84
N GLY A 130 -21.74 -14.85 20.87
CA GLY A 130 -23.19 -14.81 21.04
C GLY A 130 -23.68 -13.70 21.98
N GLY A 131 -22.84 -12.71 22.29
CA GLY A 131 -23.16 -11.62 23.22
C GLY A 131 -24.03 -10.50 22.63
N ILE A 132 -24.21 -10.48 21.31
CA ILE A 132 -24.95 -9.42 20.61
C ILE A 132 -26.42 -9.79 20.47
N LYS A 133 -27.29 -8.99 21.10
CA LYS A 133 -28.75 -9.14 21.00
C LYS A 133 -29.34 -8.48 19.73
N ASP A 134 -28.71 -7.40 19.26
CA ASP A 134 -29.16 -6.67 18.07
C ASP A 134 -28.19 -6.84 16.90
N VAL A 135 -28.36 -7.94 16.17
CA VAL A 135 -27.55 -8.26 14.97
C VAL A 135 -27.78 -7.23 13.85
N LYS A 136 -28.98 -6.63 13.77
CA LYS A 136 -29.32 -5.66 12.73
C LYS A 136 -28.54 -4.36 12.92
N PHE A 137 -28.44 -3.87 14.16
CA PHE A 137 -27.63 -2.70 14.48
C PHE A 137 -26.16 -2.94 14.10
N VAL A 138 -25.59 -4.08 14.48
CA VAL A 138 -24.17 -4.38 14.20
C VAL A 138 -23.91 -4.48 12.71
N TYR A 139 -24.84 -5.06 11.95
CA TYR A 139 -24.75 -5.11 10.49
C TYR A 139 -24.83 -3.70 9.85
N GLN A 140 -25.74 -2.84 10.30
CA GLN A 140 -25.82 -1.46 9.80
C GLN A 140 -24.57 -0.64 10.15
N PHE A 141 -24.06 -0.84 11.37
CA PHE A 141 -22.84 -0.18 11.82
C PHE A 141 -21.62 -0.66 11.05
N SER A 142 -21.51 -1.97 10.77
CA SER A 142 -20.40 -2.52 9.97
C SER A 142 -20.44 -2.05 8.51
N LEU A 143 -21.61 -1.81 7.93
CA LEU A 143 -21.74 -1.14 6.62
C LEU A 143 -21.17 0.28 6.66
N PHE A 144 -21.48 1.06 7.70
CA PHE A 144 -20.92 2.41 7.86
C PHE A 144 -19.40 2.39 8.01
N LEU A 145 -18.86 1.48 8.83
CA LEU A 145 -17.42 1.31 8.99
C LEU A 145 -16.74 0.86 7.69
N THR A 146 -17.40 0.00 6.90
CA THR A 146 -16.89 -0.43 5.58
C THR A 146 -16.83 0.74 4.60
N LEU A 147 -17.86 1.57 4.54
CA LEU A 147 -17.87 2.78 3.70
C LEU A 147 -16.76 3.76 4.13
N ALA A 148 -16.58 3.95 5.44
CA ALA A 148 -15.47 4.75 5.96
C ALA A 148 -14.12 4.16 5.57
N ALA A 149 -13.96 2.83 5.65
CA ALA A 149 -12.73 2.15 5.24
C ALA A 149 -12.44 2.30 3.74
N PHE A 150 -13.45 2.24 2.88
CA PHE A 150 -13.31 2.53 1.46
C PHE A 150 -12.86 3.97 1.22
N ALA A 151 -13.44 4.94 1.91
CA ALA A 151 -13.03 6.34 1.82
C ALA A 151 -11.57 6.51 2.25
N PHE A 152 -11.17 5.97 3.41
CA PHE A 152 -9.78 6.01 3.87
C PHE A 152 -8.83 5.31 2.90
N ARG A 153 -9.22 4.16 2.36
CA ARG A 153 -8.39 3.39 1.43
C ARG A 153 -8.17 4.15 0.12
N PHE A 154 -9.23 4.69 -0.43
CA PHE A 154 -9.15 5.52 -1.64
C PHE A 154 -8.28 6.75 -1.42
N LEU A 155 -8.49 7.47 -0.31
CA LEU A 155 -7.66 8.60 0.07
C LEU A 155 -6.18 8.21 0.24
N ALA A 156 -5.89 7.09 0.89
CA ALA A 156 -4.52 6.61 1.08
C ALA A 156 -3.83 6.33 -0.26
N ILE A 157 -4.50 5.69 -1.21
CA ILE A 157 -3.97 5.44 -2.57
C ILE A 157 -3.74 6.76 -3.31
N LEU A 158 -4.72 7.67 -3.25
CA LEU A 158 -4.63 8.97 -3.91
C LEU A 158 -3.45 9.78 -3.36
N TYR A 159 -3.32 9.87 -2.04
CA TYR A 159 -2.21 10.55 -1.39
C TYR A 159 -0.88 9.88 -1.67
N HIS A 160 -0.82 8.55 -1.70
CA HIS A 160 0.38 7.83 -2.05
C HIS A 160 0.85 8.18 -3.46
N LYS A 161 -0.03 8.17 -4.46
CA LYS A 161 0.30 8.57 -5.84
C LYS A 161 0.69 10.04 -5.98
N LEU A 162 0.12 10.93 -5.16
CA LEU A 162 0.47 12.35 -5.18
C LEU A 162 1.85 12.63 -4.57
N ARG A 163 2.27 11.82 -3.60
CA ARG A 163 3.53 12.01 -2.86
C ARG A 163 4.72 11.33 -3.52
N MET A 164 4.50 10.24 -4.24
CA MET A 164 5.59 9.52 -4.90
C MET A 164 6.09 10.33 -6.10
N PRO A 165 7.40 10.60 -6.20
CA PRO A 165 7.95 11.25 -7.39
C PRO A 165 7.69 10.38 -8.62
N SER A 166 7.55 11.01 -9.79
CA SER A 166 7.47 10.28 -11.05
C SER A 166 8.78 9.52 -11.23
N VAL A 167 8.73 8.19 -11.13
CA VAL A 167 9.90 7.33 -11.25
C VAL A 167 10.52 7.54 -12.63
N ASN A 168 11.72 8.11 -12.66
CA ASN A 168 12.45 8.31 -13.89
C ASN A 168 13.24 7.02 -14.20
N GLU A 169 13.19 6.54 -15.45
CA GLU A 169 13.90 5.32 -15.87
C GLU A 169 15.40 5.38 -15.53
N ARG A 170 15.98 6.58 -15.62
CA ARG A 170 17.39 6.84 -15.27
C ARG A 170 17.68 6.57 -13.80
N GLU A 171 16.77 6.89 -12.89
CA GLU A 171 16.95 6.66 -11.45
C GLU A 171 16.86 5.17 -11.11
N LEU A 172 15.98 4.43 -11.79
CA LEU A 172 15.89 2.97 -11.62
C LEU A 172 17.13 2.25 -12.15
N ARG A 173 17.76 2.77 -13.21
CA ARG A 173 18.99 2.19 -13.78
C ARG A 173 20.25 2.62 -13.07
N ALA A 174 20.25 3.74 -12.34
CA ALA A 174 21.44 4.26 -11.68
C ALA A 174 22.18 3.23 -10.80
N PRO A 175 21.53 2.38 -9.99
CA PRO A 175 22.24 1.35 -9.22
C PRO A 175 22.93 0.30 -10.10
N GLN A 176 22.30 -0.05 -11.23
CA GLN A 176 22.89 -0.98 -12.20
C GLN A 176 24.07 -0.34 -12.92
N ASP A 177 23.92 0.91 -13.37
CA ASP A 177 24.99 1.65 -14.04
C ASP A 177 26.18 1.86 -13.09
N ASN A 178 25.92 2.28 -11.84
CA ASN A 178 26.94 2.42 -10.80
C ASN A 178 27.66 1.10 -10.52
N PHE A 179 26.94 -0.03 -10.46
CA PHE A 179 27.55 -1.34 -10.27
C PHE A 179 28.47 -1.72 -11.44
N VAL A 180 28.04 -1.47 -12.68
CA VAL A 180 28.85 -1.76 -13.88
C VAL A 180 30.10 -0.90 -13.91
N ASP A 181 29.98 0.38 -13.57
CA ASP A 181 31.10 1.32 -13.51
C ASP A 181 32.08 0.95 -12.37
N ASP A 182 31.57 0.64 -11.18
CA ASP A 182 32.37 0.16 -10.05
C ASP A 182 33.10 -1.13 -10.42
N PHE A 183 32.41 -2.09 -11.03
CA PHE A 183 33.00 -3.36 -11.46
C PHE A 183 34.08 -3.15 -12.52
N ARG A 184 33.85 -2.29 -13.53
CA ARG A 184 34.86 -1.93 -14.53
C ARG A 184 36.09 -1.31 -13.86
N SER A 185 35.88 -0.40 -12.91
CA SER A 185 36.99 0.26 -12.21
C SER A 185 37.83 -0.73 -11.39
N MET A 186 37.20 -1.71 -10.74
CA MET A 186 37.89 -2.77 -10.00
C MET A 186 38.74 -3.63 -10.94
N VAL A 187 38.15 -4.13 -12.04
CA VAL A 187 38.86 -4.96 -13.02
C VAL A 187 40.03 -4.21 -13.66
N GLU A 188 39.84 -2.94 -14.03
CA GLU A 188 40.92 -2.11 -14.58
C GLU A 188 42.06 -1.89 -13.56
N SER A 189 41.73 -1.73 -12.27
CA SER A 189 42.73 -1.58 -11.21
C SER A 189 43.53 -2.86 -10.96
N GLU A 190 42.88 -4.02 -11.02
CA GLU A 190 43.50 -5.34 -10.86
C GLU A 190 44.44 -5.63 -12.02
N LEU A 191 43.98 -5.41 -13.26
CA LEU A 191 44.80 -5.56 -14.48
C LEU A 191 46.05 -4.66 -14.47
N ARG A 192 45.93 -3.41 -14.00
CA ARG A 192 47.08 -2.50 -13.87
C ARG A 192 48.08 -2.98 -12.83
N THR A 193 47.61 -3.52 -11.71
CA THR A 193 48.45 -4.04 -10.64
C THR A 193 49.20 -5.29 -11.10
N ASP A 194 48.52 -6.20 -11.79
CA ASP A 194 49.13 -7.39 -12.40
C ASP A 194 50.19 -7.02 -13.43
N GLN A 195 49.89 -6.07 -14.32
CA GLN A 195 50.84 -5.63 -15.35
C GLN A 195 52.09 -4.98 -14.74
N ALA A 196 51.93 -4.16 -13.69
CA ALA A 196 53.06 -3.57 -12.97
C ALA A 196 53.92 -4.64 -12.29
N SER A 197 53.29 -5.59 -11.58
CA SER A 197 54.02 -6.69 -10.91
C SER A 197 54.78 -7.58 -11.90
N PHE A 198 54.21 -7.82 -13.09
CA PHE A 198 54.87 -8.55 -14.16
C PHE A 198 56.11 -7.81 -14.69
N VAL A 199 56.01 -6.50 -14.94
CA VAL A 199 57.14 -5.68 -15.40
C VAL A 199 58.25 -5.64 -14.36
N ASP A 200 57.92 -5.47 -13.09
CA ASP A 200 58.90 -5.47 -12.00
C ASP A 200 59.59 -6.83 -11.85
N ALA A 201 58.84 -7.93 -11.91
CA ALA A 201 59.39 -9.29 -11.89
C ALA A 201 60.30 -9.56 -13.09
N PHE A 202 59.93 -9.06 -14.27
CA PHE A 202 60.71 -9.20 -15.49
C PHE A 202 62.03 -8.43 -15.43
N GLN A 203 62.02 -7.18 -14.93
CA GLN A 203 63.23 -6.37 -14.73
C GLN A 203 64.18 -7.01 -13.71
N ASN A 204 63.64 -7.52 -12.60
CA ASN A 204 64.44 -8.19 -11.57
C ASN A 204 65.12 -9.47 -12.11
N ASN A 205 64.44 -10.24 -12.96
CA ASN A 205 65.02 -11.46 -13.55
C ASN A 205 66.05 -11.16 -14.65
N LEU A 206 65.86 -10.12 -15.47
CA LEU A 206 66.84 -9.74 -16.50
C LEU A 206 68.06 -8.98 -15.94
N GLY A 207 67.91 -8.30 -14.80
CA GLY A 207 69.00 -7.61 -14.11
C GLY A 207 69.99 -8.55 -13.41
N GLY A 208 69.60 -9.82 -13.19
CA GLY A 208 70.39 -10.82 -12.47
C GLY A 208 71.51 -11.50 -13.25
N GLU A 209 71.60 -11.33 -14.58
CA GLU A 209 72.63 -11.96 -15.43
C GLU A 209 73.85 -11.07 -15.73
N ARG A 210 74.06 -9.99 -14.95
CA ARG A 210 75.31 -9.21 -14.97
C ARG A 210 76.01 -9.29 -13.60
N ALA A 211 76.46 -10.48 -13.24
CA ALA A 211 77.49 -10.70 -12.24
C ALA A 211 78.49 -11.74 -12.77
#